data_AF-A0A1N7ES00-F1
#
_entry.id   AF-A0A1N7ES00-F1
#
_cell.length_a   1.000
_cell.length_b   1.000
_cell.length_c   1.000
_cell.angle_alpha   90.00
_cell.angle_beta   90.00
_cell.angle_gamma   90.00
#
_symmetry.space_group_name_H-M   'P 1'
#
loop_
_entity.id
_entity.type
_entity.pdbx_description
1 polymer ?
#
loop_
_entity_poly.entity_id
_entity_poly.type
_entity_poly.pdbx_seq_one_letter_code
_entity_poly.pdbx_strand_id
1 'polypeptide(L)'
;MSQIVISEPDIVAAVAHLRVLPYSATASMPVEWSRKRFLDTLAATLKANPKANGTLQVAPGVWALVQPFGVDLAGTEFDRDERRQVWVLLRSVGTDPGRIETLAI
;
A
#
# COMPACT_ATOMS: atom_id res chain seq x y z
N MET A 1 15.99 1.53 15.44
CA MET A 1 14.76 1.10 14.73
C MET A 1 15.06 1.16 13.25
N SER A 2 14.88 0.06 12.51
CA SER A 2 15.08 0.04 11.06
C SER A 2 14.17 1.06 10.38
N GLN A 3 14.74 1.95 9.57
CA GLN A 3 13.99 2.95 8.82
C GLN A 3 13.08 2.26 7.79
N ILE A 4 11.82 2.69 7.74
CA ILE A 4 10.85 2.20 6.75
C ILE A 4 10.79 3.21 5.60
N VAL A 5 10.87 2.72 4.37
CA VAL A 5 10.80 3.50 3.14
C VAL A 5 9.69 2.99 2.23
N ILE A 6 9.23 3.82 1.32
CA ILE A 6 8.23 3.48 0.29
C ILE A 6 8.62 4.20 -1.00
N SER A 7 8.41 3.53 -2.13
CA SER A 7 8.70 4.10 -3.45
C SER A 7 7.69 5.18 -3.83
N GLU A 8 8.14 6.24 -4.49
CA GLU A 8 7.25 7.31 -4.99
C GLU A 8 6.19 6.78 -5.98
N PRO A 9 6.53 5.92 -6.96
CA PRO A 9 5.55 5.22 -7.80
C PRO A 9 4.45 4.49 -7.02
N ASP A 10 4.78 3.82 -5.91
CA ASP A 10 3.80 3.11 -5.09
C ASP A 10 2.80 4.08 -4.44
N ILE A 11 3.30 5.23 -3.97
CA ILE A 11 2.44 6.30 -3.43
C ILE A 11 1.52 6.83 -4.50
N VAL A 12 2.04 7.14 -5.69
CA VAL A 12 1.25 7.65 -6.83
C VAL A 12 0.17 6.65 -7.22
N ALA A 13 0.51 5.37 -7.34
CA ALA A 13 -0.43 4.32 -7.69
C ALA A 13 -1.54 4.15 -6.63
N ALA A 14 -1.17 4.15 -5.34
CA ALA A 14 -2.13 4.06 -4.24
C ALA A 14 -3.10 5.25 -4.22
N VAL A 15 -2.58 6.47 -4.36
CA VAL A 15 -3.40 7.69 -4.38
C VAL A 15 -4.32 7.69 -5.59
N ALA A 16 -3.83 7.32 -6.78
CA ALA A 16 -4.65 7.21 -7.98
C ALA A 16 -5.80 6.20 -7.78
N HIS A 17 -5.50 5.03 -7.23
CA HIS A 17 -6.52 4.01 -6.91
C HIS A 17 -7.59 4.54 -5.95
N LEU A 18 -7.17 5.14 -4.84
CA LEU A 18 -8.11 5.62 -3.81
C LEU A 18 -9.04 6.71 -4.33
N ARG A 19 -8.58 7.54 -5.26
CA ARG A 19 -9.34 8.65 -5.84
C ARG A 19 -10.41 8.19 -6.83
N VAL A 20 -10.25 7.03 -7.47
CA VAL A 20 -11.25 6.49 -8.41
C VAL A 20 -12.35 5.67 -7.73
N LEU A 21 -12.21 5.40 -6.42
CA LEU A 21 -13.21 4.63 -5.68
C LEU A 21 -14.52 5.43 -5.52
N PRO A 22 -15.69 4.78 -5.69
CA PRO A 22 -16.98 5.39 -5.39
C PRO A 22 -17.04 5.90 -3.95
N TYR A 23 -17.63 7.08 -3.74
CA TYR A 23 -17.79 7.71 -2.42
C TYR A 23 -16.49 7.94 -1.64
N SER A 24 -15.33 7.89 -2.32
CA SER A 24 -14.06 8.13 -1.68
C SER A 24 -13.92 9.58 -1.26
N ALA A 25 -13.66 9.79 0.03
CA ALA A 25 -13.33 11.11 0.55
C ALA A 25 -12.09 11.71 -0.10
N THR A 26 -11.22 10.90 -0.73
CA THR A 26 -10.03 11.40 -1.45
C THR A 26 -10.34 11.88 -2.86
N ALA A 27 -11.47 11.49 -3.46
CA ALA A 27 -11.81 11.85 -4.84
C ALA A 27 -11.97 13.38 -5.02
N SER A 28 -12.54 14.06 -4.03
CA SER A 28 -12.78 15.51 -4.04
C SER A 28 -11.64 16.34 -3.41
N MET A 29 -10.62 15.69 -2.85
CA MET A 29 -9.50 16.38 -2.21
C MET A 29 -8.45 16.83 -3.25
N PRO A 30 -7.64 17.86 -2.95
CA PRO A 30 -6.37 18.09 -3.62
C PRO A 30 -5.48 16.83 -3.58
N VAL A 31 -4.65 16.64 -4.61
CA VAL A 31 -3.80 15.44 -4.75
C VAL A 31 -2.80 15.35 -3.59
N GLU A 32 -2.24 16.47 -3.17
CA GLU A 32 -1.29 16.60 -2.07
C GLU A 32 -1.92 16.17 -0.73
N TRP A 33 -3.20 16.50 -0.52
CA TRP A 33 -3.93 16.09 0.68
C TRP A 33 -4.25 14.60 0.65
N SER A 34 -4.57 14.06 -0.53
CA SER A 34 -4.78 12.62 -0.72
C SER A 34 -3.50 11.84 -0.44
N ARG A 35 -2.36 12.33 -0.93
CA ARG A 35 -1.02 11.82 -0.64
C ARG A 35 -0.73 11.82 0.85
N LYS A 36 -0.90 12.96 1.53
CA LYS A 36 -0.64 13.07 2.97
C LYS A 36 -1.50 12.08 3.76
N ARG A 37 -2.80 12.03 3.47
CA ARG A 37 -3.74 11.13 4.13
C ARG A 37 -3.36 9.66 3.96
N PHE A 38 -2.95 9.27 2.76
CA PHE A 38 -2.46 7.91 2.50
C PHE A 38 -1.22 7.59 3.35
N LEU A 39 -0.21 8.47 3.35
CA LEU A 39 1.01 8.28 4.13
C LEU A 39 0.75 8.22 5.64
N ASP A 40 -0.11 9.10 6.16
CA ASP A 40 -0.50 9.08 7.57
C ASP A 40 -1.20 7.76 7.95
N THR A 41 -2.08 7.26 7.07
CA THR A 41 -2.82 6.01 7.27
C THR A 41 -1.86 4.81 7.23
N LEU A 42 -0.97 4.76 6.23
CA LEU A 42 0.07 3.73 6.13
C LEU A 42 0.95 3.71 7.39
N ALA A 43 1.44 4.88 7.82
CA ALA A 43 2.26 4.98 9.02
C ALA A 43 1.52 4.50 10.27
N ALA A 44 0.24 4.84 10.42
CA ALA A 44 -0.60 4.37 11.53
C ALA A 44 -0.78 2.84 11.49
N THR A 45 -1.10 2.27 10.33
CA THR A 45 -1.25 0.83 10.13
C THR A 45 0.02 0.06 10.47
N LEU A 46 1.19 0.55 10.03
CA LEU A 46 2.47 -0.07 10.33
C LEU A 46 2.84 0.03 11.83
N LYS A 47 2.59 1.18 12.45
CA LYS A 47 2.81 1.37 13.90
C LYS A 47 1.94 0.44 14.75
N ALA A 48 0.70 0.21 14.33
CA ALA A 48 -0.20 -0.73 15.01
C ALA A 48 0.21 -2.20 14.83
N ASN A 49 0.99 -2.51 13.78
CA ASN A 49 1.33 -3.88 13.39
C ASN A 49 2.85 -4.10 13.23
N PRO A 50 3.68 -3.86 14.26
CA PRO A 50 5.14 -3.85 14.14
C PRO A 50 5.78 -5.22 13.84
N LYS A 51 5.02 -6.32 13.98
CA LYS A 51 5.48 -7.71 13.75
C LYS A 51 4.75 -8.41 12.61
N ALA A 52 4.02 -7.66 11.78
CA ALA A 52 3.30 -8.25 10.65
C ALA A 52 4.26 -8.96 9.70
N ASN A 53 3.93 -10.21 9.37
CA ASN A 53 4.67 -11.07 8.45
C ASN A 53 3.90 -11.31 7.13
N GLY A 54 2.79 -10.60 6.92
CA GLY A 54 1.92 -10.72 5.76
C GLY A 54 1.38 -9.37 5.30
N THR A 55 0.42 -9.41 4.37
CA THR A 55 -0.20 -8.21 3.83
C THR A 55 -1.06 -7.51 4.88
N LEU A 56 -0.86 -6.21 5.04
CA LEU A 56 -1.66 -5.35 5.90
C LEU A 56 -2.63 -4.55 5.06
N GLN A 57 -3.92 -4.58 5.39
CA GLN A 57 -4.87 -3.69 4.76
C GLN A 57 -4.65 -2.25 5.24
N VAL A 58 -4.41 -1.34 4.31
CA VAL A 58 -4.15 0.08 4.60
C VAL A 58 -5.40 0.91 4.35
N ALA A 59 -6.05 0.65 3.22
CA ALA A 59 -7.26 1.34 2.78
C ALA A 59 -8.08 0.40 1.88
N PRO A 60 -9.31 0.76 1.48
CA PRO A 60 -10.09 -0.08 0.56
C PRO A 60 -9.31 -0.36 -0.73
N GLY A 61 -9.09 -1.64 -1.05
CA GLY A 61 -8.36 -2.04 -2.25
C GLY A 61 -6.84 -1.81 -2.21
N VAL A 62 -6.27 -1.36 -1.08
CA VAL A 62 -4.84 -1.07 -0.91
C VAL A 62 -4.27 -1.83 0.27
N TRP A 63 -3.26 -2.64 0.01
CA TRP A 63 -2.51 -3.38 1.02
C TRP A 63 -1.03 -3.02 0.98
N ALA A 64 -0.37 -3.17 2.13
CA ALA A 64 1.06 -3.00 2.29
C ALA A 64 1.71 -4.34 2.66
N LEU A 65 2.86 -4.62 2.08
CA LEU A 65 3.74 -5.71 2.47
C LEU A 65 5.12 -5.13 2.79
N VAL A 66 5.64 -5.43 3.98
CA VAL A 66 6.96 -4.94 4.40
C VAL A 66 8.02 -5.96 4.03
N GLN A 67 9.03 -5.53 3.28
CA GLN A 67 10.12 -6.37 2.79
C GLN A 67 11.49 -5.77 3.17
N PRO A 68 12.58 -6.56 3.17
CA PRO A 68 13.92 -6.00 3.11
C PRO A 68 14.05 -5.00 1.93
N PHE A 69 14.75 -3.90 2.14
CA PHE A 69 15.02 -2.96 1.06
C PHE A 69 15.85 -3.64 -0.05
N GLY A 70 15.49 -3.41 -1.30
CA GLY A 70 16.23 -3.93 -2.45
C GLY A 70 16.03 -5.42 -2.76
N VAL A 71 15.09 -6.11 -2.12
CA VAL A 71 14.83 -7.54 -2.40
C VAL A 71 14.38 -7.83 -3.85
N ASP A 72 13.86 -6.82 -4.53
CA ASP A 72 13.46 -6.82 -5.95
C ASP A 72 14.50 -6.19 -6.88
N LEU A 73 15.60 -5.67 -6.35
CA LEU A 73 16.68 -5.08 -7.13
C LEU A 73 17.75 -6.15 -7.43
N ALA A 74 18.32 -6.10 -8.63
CA ALA A 74 19.39 -7.00 -9.00
C ALA A 74 20.72 -6.54 -8.37
N GLY A 75 21.39 -7.43 -7.62
CA GLY A 75 22.73 -7.21 -7.08
C GLY A 75 22.81 -7.23 -5.55
N THR A 76 24.00 -7.53 -5.02
CA THR A 76 24.24 -7.71 -3.57
C THR A 76 24.47 -6.40 -2.81
N GLU A 77 24.38 -5.25 -3.49
CA GLU A 77 24.68 -3.93 -2.91
C GLU A 77 23.71 -3.55 -1.78
N PHE A 78 22.52 -4.16 -1.76
CA PHE A 78 21.46 -3.89 -0.78
C PHE A 78 21.36 -4.94 0.32
N ASP A 79 22.15 -6.02 0.27
CA ASP A 79 22.10 -7.12 1.23
C ASP A 79 22.42 -6.68 2.66
N ARG A 80 23.16 -5.58 2.80
CA ARG A 80 23.53 -4.96 4.10
C ARG A 80 22.68 -3.74 4.43
N ASP A 81 21.71 -3.38 3.60
CA ASP A 81 20.83 -2.25 3.88
C ASP A 81 19.79 -2.66 4.93
N GLU A 82 19.87 -2.03 6.10
CA GLU A 82 18.98 -2.32 7.23
C GLU A 82 17.58 -1.71 7.07
N ARG A 83 17.34 -0.94 6.00
CA ARG A 83 16.02 -0.37 5.71
C ARG A 83 15.02 -1.46 5.34
N ARG A 84 13.75 -1.18 5.63
CA ARG A 84 12.61 -1.98 5.19
C ARG A 84 11.83 -1.18 4.16
N GLN A 85 11.46 -1.80 3.05
CA GLN A 85 10.60 -1.16 2.05
C GLN A 85 9.17 -1.65 2.16
N VAL A 86 8.24 -0.75 1.88
CA VAL A 86 6.82 -1.07 1.71
C VAL A 86 6.55 -1.31 0.24
N TRP A 87 6.05 -2.49 -0.08
CA TRP A 87 5.38 -2.76 -1.36
C TRP A 87 3.90 -2.49 -1.21
N VAL A 88 3.34 -1.74 -2.16
CA VAL A 88 1.90 -1.51 -2.22
C VAL A 88 1.28 -2.51 -3.18
N LEU A 89 0.29 -3.25 -2.68
CA LEU A 89 -0.55 -4.12 -3.49
C LEU A 89 -1.89 -3.44 -3.70
N LEU A 90 -2.29 -3.31 -4.96
CA LEU A 90 -3.56 -2.71 -5.35
C LEU A 90 -4.44 -3.77 -5.97
N ARG A 91 -5.69 -3.83 -5.53
CA ARG A 91 -6.70 -4.55 -6.29
C ARG A 91 -7.00 -3.72 -7.54
N SER A 92 -6.85 -4.33 -8.71
CA SER A 92 -7.01 -3.63 -10.00
C SER A 92 -8.42 -3.07 -10.22
N VAL A 93 -9.43 -3.69 -9.63
CA VAL A 93 -10.84 -3.33 -9.81
C VAL A 93 -11.64 -3.41 -8.51
N GLY A 94 -12.69 -2.61 -8.38
CA GLY A 94 -13.68 -2.77 -7.31
C GLY A 94 -14.47 -4.07 -7.46
N THR A 95 -15.17 -4.50 -6.39
CA THR A 95 -16.17 -5.57 -6.53
C THR A 95 -17.37 -5.02 -7.30
N ASP A 96 -17.79 -5.73 -8.34
CA ASP A 96 -19.07 -5.50 -9.03
C ASP A 96 -20.11 -6.46 -8.44
N PRO A 97 -21.09 -5.96 -7.64
CA PRO A 97 -22.11 -6.81 -7.06
C PRO A 97 -23.00 -7.51 -8.10
N GLY A 98 -23.11 -6.98 -9.32
CA GLY A 98 -23.89 -7.57 -10.41
C GLY A 98 -23.16 -8.68 -11.16
N ARG A 99 -21.87 -8.91 -10.88
CA ARG A 99 -21.02 -9.90 -11.56
C ARG A 99 -20.20 -10.68 -10.54
N ILE A 100 -20.89 -11.45 -9.69
CA ILE A 100 -20.28 -12.29 -8.64
C ILE A 100 -20.46 -13.77 -9.00
N GLU A 101 -19.41 -14.56 -8.79
CA GLU A 101 -19.45 -16.03 -8.80
C GLU A 101 -19.29 -16.57 -7.37
N THR A 102 -19.99 -17.64 -7.04
CA THR A 102 -19.87 -18.33 -5.73
C THR A 102 -18.85 -19.46 -5.85
N LEU A 103 -17.83 -19.44 -5.01
CA LEU A 103 -16.86 -20.55 -4.91
C LEU A 103 -17.40 -21.60 -3.93
N ALA A 104 -17.47 -22.86 -4.36
CA ALA A 104 -17.70 -24.00 -3.47
C ALA A 104 -16.35 -24.41 -2.85
N ILE A 105 -16.22 -24.20 -1.55
CA ILE A 105 -15.06 -24.57 -0.72
C ILE A 105 -15.48 -25.65 0.27
#